data_AF-A0A1V2I656-F1
#
_entry.id   AF-A0A1V2I656-F1
#
_cell.length_a   1.000
_cell.length_b   1.000
_cell.length_c   1.000
_cell.angle_alpha   90.00
_cell.angle_beta   90.00
_cell.angle_gamma   90.00
#
_symmetry.space_group_name_H-M   'P 1'
#
loop_
_entity.id
_entity.type
_entity.pdbx_description
1 polymer ?
#
loop_
_entity_poly.entity_id
_entity_poly.type
_entity_poly.pdbx_seq_one_letter_code
_entity_poly.pdbx_strand_id
1 'polypeptide(L)' 'MSVFDSLLNGLDDGTQRRTRELITESVTADREGVLAGLNPERRVDTGGRERRRRSAGTSDSE' A
#
# COMPACT_ATOMS: atom_id res chain seq x y z
N MET A 1 -13.83 -12.34 7.61
CA MET A 1 -12.92 -12.67 6.49
C MET A 1 -11.77 -11.69 6.54
N SER A 2 -10.52 -12.15 6.58
CA SER A 2 -9.35 -11.27 6.67
C SER A 2 -9.14 -10.54 5.33
N VAL A 3 -8.59 -9.31 5.36
CA VAL A 3 -8.11 -8.63 4.14
C VAL A 3 -7.11 -9.52 3.38
N PHE A 4 -6.31 -10.27 4.13
CA PHE A 4 -5.38 -11.22 3.56
C PHE A 4 -6.06 -12.32 2.75
N ASP A 5 -7.18 -12.86 3.26
CA ASP A 5 -7.97 -13.87 2.54
C ASP A 5 -8.66 -13.28 1.31
N SER A 6 -9.00 -11.98 1.34
CA SER A 6 -9.58 -11.30 0.18
C SER A 6 -8.59 -11.12 -0.97
N LEU A 7 -7.30 -10.95 -0.68
CA LEU A 7 -6.24 -10.82 -1.69
C LEU A 7 -5.93 -12.14 -2.41
N LEU A 8 -6.23 -13.26 -1.76
CA LEU A 8 -5.93 -14.61 -2.26
C LEU A 8 -7.14 -15.23 -2.97
N ASN A 9 -8.31 -14.60 -2.88
CA ASN A 9 -9.53 -15.12 -3.47
C ASN A 9 -9.43 -15.10 -5.01
N GLY A 10 -9.80 -16.21 -5.65
CA GLY A 10 -9.72 -16.37 -7.11
C GLY A 10 -8.38 -16.87 -7.66
N LEU A 11 -7.37 -17.08 -6.80
CA LEU A 11 -6.13 -17.76 -7.16
C LEU A 11 -6.29 -19.28 -6.99
N ASP A 12 -5.59 -20.08 -7.79
CA ASP A 12 -5.49 -21.53 -7.55
C ASP A 12 -4.68 -21.82 -6.28
N ASP A 13 -4.87 -23.00 -5.70
CA ASP A 13 -4.27 -23.39 -4.42
C ASP A 13 -2.73 -23.31 -4.41
N GLY A 14 -2.09 -23.61 -5.54
CA GLY A 14 -0.64 -23.54 -5.68
C GLY A 14 -0.14 -22.10 -5.62
N THR A 15 -0.81 -21.22 -6.37
CA THR A 15 -0.53 -19.79 -6.37
C THR A 15 -0.86 -19.15 -5.02
N GLN A 16 -1.96 -19.53 -4.37
CA GLN A 16 -2.30 -19.05 -3.02
C GLN A 16 -1.19 -19.39 -2.03
N ARG A 17 -0.71 -20.64 -2.01
CA ARG A 17 0.37 -21.06 -1.10
C ARG A 17 1.64 -20.26 -1.33
N ARG A 18 2.08 -20.15 -2.59
CA ARG A 18 3.28 -19.38 -2.94
C ARG A 18 3.15 -17.91 -2.55
N THR A 19 2.00 -17.28 -2.79
CA THR A 19 1.75 -15.89 -2.39
C THR A 19 1.77 -15.72 -0.86
N ARG A 20 1.23 -16.68 -0.10
CA ARG A 20 1.31 -16.68 1.37
C ARG A 20 2.75 -16.74 1.87
N GLU A 21 3.58 -17.58 1.27
CA GLU A 21 5.01 -17.70 1.58
C GLU A 21 5.73 -16.36 1.34
N LEU A 22 5.56 -15.77 0.16
CA LEU A 22 6.18 -14.49 -0.20
C LEU A 22 5.80 -13.35 0.74
N ILE A 23 4.52 -13.26 1.12
CA ILE A 23 4.09 -12.22 2.05
C ILE A 23 4.67 -12.47 3.45
N THR A 24 4.74 -13.73 3.89
CA THR A 24 5.34 -14.07 5.19
C THR A 24 6.83 -13.70 5.23
N GLU A 25 7.57 -14.00 4.17
CA GLU A 25 8.98 -13.62 4.02
C GLU A 25 9.15 -12.09 4.06
N SER A 26 8.35 -11.36 3.30
CA SER A 26 8.40 -9.89 3.26
C SER A 26 8.09 -9.26 4.63
N VAL A 27 7.04 -9.72 5.31
CA VAL A 27 6.67 -9.22 6.65
C VAL A 27 7.75 -9.53 7.68
N THR A 28 8.39 -10.70 7.58
CA THR A 28 9.46 -11.10 8.49
C THR A 28 10.69 -10.22 8.29
N ALA A 29 11.12 -10.00 7.03
CA ALA A 29 12.23 -9.12 6.70
C ALA A 29 11.99 -7.67 7.18
N ASP A 30 10.78 -7.14 6.96
CA ASP A 30 10.39 -5.82 7.47
C ASP A 30 10.48 -5.76 9.01
N ARG A 31 9.98 -6.79 9.70
CA ARG A 31 10.01 -6.85 11.17
C ARG A 31 11.44 -6.93 11.70
N GLU A 32 12.31 -7.72 11.08
CA GLU A 32 13.72 -7.79 11.41
C GLU A 32 14.42 -6.45 11.19
N GLY A 33 14.12 -5.77 10.08
CA GLY A 33 14.63 -4.42 9.81
C GLY A 33 14.21 -3.41 10.88
N VAL A 34 12.94 -3.41 11.28
CA VAL A 34 12.43 -2.55 12.35
C VAL A 34 13.13 -2.84 13.68
N LEU A 35 13.31 -4.12 14.02
CA LEU A 35 14.03 -4.51 15.24
C LEU A 35 15.51 -4.11 15.21
N ALA A 36 16.12 -4.07 14.03
CA ALA A 36 17.47 -3.55 13.81
C ALA A 36 17.55 -2.00 13.82
N GLY A 37 16.42 -1.30 14.04
CA GLY A 37 16.34 0.15 14.07
C GLY A 37 16.20 0.81 12.70
N LEU A 38 15.96 0.04 11.63
CA LEU A 38 15.60 0.59 10.33
C LEU A 38 14.16 1.09 10.36
N ASN A 39 13.93 2.27 9.80
CA ASN A 39 12.57 2.78 9.65
C ASN A 39 11.89 1.99 8.53
N PRO A 40 10.70 1.39 8.74
CA PRO A 40 10.04 0.65 7.68
C PRO A 40 9.67 1.63 6.57
N GLU A 41 10.21 1.45 5.37
CA GLU A 41 9.84 2.24 4.20
C GLU A 41 8.43 1.88 3.75
N ARG A 42 7.43 2.42 4.45
CA ARG A 42 6.04 2.36 4.02
C ARG A 42 5.87 3.33 2.86
N ARG A 43 6.15 2.86 1.64
CA ARG A 43 5.64 3.50 0.43
C ARG A 43 4.12 3.34 0.39
N VAL A 44 3.43 4.19 1.14
CA VAL A 44 1.99 4.35 1.02
C VAL A 44 1.78 5.07 -0.30
N ASP A 45 1.37 4.35 -1.35
CA ASP A 45 0.75 4.99 -2.50
C ASP A 45 -0.58 5.57 -2.02
N THR A 46 -0.54 6.82 -1.56
CA THR A 46 -1.74 7.52 -1.10
C THR A 46 -2.67 7.88 -2.26
N GLY A 47 -2.44 7.37 -3.48
CA GLY A 47 -3.22 7.67 -4.67
C GLY A 47 -3.23 9.18 -4.86
N GLY A 48 -2.10 9.73 -5.30
CA GLY A 48 -1.84 11.17 -5.50
C GLY A 48 -2.79 11.84 -6.50
N ARG A 49 -4.10 11.82 -6.23
CA ARG A 49 -5.11 12.61 -6.90
C ARG A 49 -4.95 14.02 -6.37
N GLU A 50 -4.03 14.73 -6.98
CA GLU A 50 -3.81 16.16 -6.80
C GLU A 50 -5.17 16.86 -6.89
N ARG A 51 -5.70 17.30 -5.74
CA ARG A 51 -6.98 18.00 -5.68
C ARG A 51 -6.75 19.35 -6.34
N ARG A 52 -7.04 19.42 -7.64
CA ARG A 52 -7.05 20.65 -8.45
C ARG A 52 -7.83 21.72 -7.66
N ARG A 53 -7.11 22.63 -7.01
CA ARG A 53 -7.71 23.80 -6.37
C ARG A 53 -8.19 24.66 -7.53
N ARG A 54 -9.51 24.77 -7.71
CA ARG A 54 -10.10 25.80 -8.56
C ARG A 54 -9.63 27.13 -7.98
N SER A 55 -8.72 27.80 -8.67
CA SER A 55 -8.52 29.24 -8.53
C SER A 55 -9.90 29.86 -8.75
N ALA A 56 -10.53 30.27 -7.65
CA ALA A 56 -11.68 31.15 -7.72
C ALA A 56 -11.21 32.38 -8.49
N GLY A 57 -11.81 32.61 -9.65
CA GLY A 57 -11.57 33.81 -10.42
C GLY A 57 -11.95 35.00 -9.56
N THR A 58 -10.95 35.77 -9.15
CA THR A 58 -11.18 37.17 -8.82
C THR A 58 -11.27 37.89 -10.15
N SER A 59 -12.49 37.93 -10.68
CA SER A 59 -12.90 38.96 -11.61
C SER A 59 -12.84 40.27 -10.84
N ASP A 60 -11.72 40.97 -10.92
CA ASP A 60 -11.68 42.38 -10.55
C ASP A 60 -11.78 43.16 -11.86
N SER A 61 -12.95 43.75 -12.04
CA SER A 61 -13.24 44.75 -13.06
C SER A 61 -13.05 46.10 -12.37
N GLU A 62 -12.11 46.91 -12.86
CA GLU A 62 -12.17 48.38 -12.93
C GLU A 62 -10.95 48.94 -13.66
#